data_AF-A0A975MJW6-F1
#
_entry.id   AF-A0A975MJW6-F1
#
_cell.length_a   1.000
_cell.length_b   1.000
_cell.length_c   1.000
_cell.angle_alpha   90.00
_cell.angle_beta   90.00
_cell.angle_gamma   90.00
#
_symmetry.space_group_name_H-M   'P 1'
#
loop_
_entity.id
_entity.type
_entity.pdbx_description
1 polymer ?
#
loop_
_entity_poly.entity_id
_entity_poly.type
_entity_poly.pdbx_seq_one_letter_code
_entity_poly.pdbx_strand_id
1 'polypeptide(L)'
;MSLSESEFYEAGMSLPPDVRKHVALRLLESVDPDEAFGQAAEAWLRTEAAAAYDALKADPSRAIPVEDVRDRFEAKWAARS
;
A
#
# COMPACT_ATOMS: atom_id res chain seq x y z
N MET A 1 16.80 2.37 -28.68
CA MET A 1 17.36 3.07 -27.49
C MET A 1 16.21 3.24 -26.52
N SER A 2 16.24 2.55 -25.38
CA SER A 2 15.27 2.79 -24.29
C SER A 2 15.71 4.05 -23.56
N LEU A 3 14.87 5.07 -23.52
CA LEU A 3 15.09 6.27 -22.71
C LEU A 3 15.15 5.89 -21.23
N SER A 4 16.00 6.59 -20.48
CA SER A 4 16.08 6.47 -19.02
C SER A 4 14.90 7.16 -18.33
N GLU A 5 14.65 6.79 -17.07
CA GLU A 5 13.51 7.29 -16.29
C GLU A 5 13.53 8.82 -16.11
N SER A 6 14.73 9.41 -15.99
CA SER A 6 14.95 10.85 -15.89
C SER A 6 14.62 11.58 -17.20
N GLU A 7 14.93 10.98 -18.35
CA GLU A 7 14.62 11.56 -19.67
C GLU A 7 13.11 11.59 -19.92
N PHE A 8 12.34 10.61 -19.43
CA PHE A 8 10.88 10.66 -19.50
C PHE A 8 10.30 11.79 -18.64
N TYR A 9 10.84 11.98 -17.43
CA TYR A 9 10.40 13.04 -16.52
C TYR A 9 10.71 14.45 -17.08
N GLU A 10 11.93 14.66 -17.60
CA GLU A 10 12.36 15.93 -18.19
C GLU A 10 11.63 16.24 -19.51
N ALA A 11 11.27 15.23 -20.29
CA ALA A 11 10.50 15.40 -21.53
C ALA A 11 9.00 15.68 -21.30
N GLY A 12 8.53 15.72 -20.04
CA GLY A 12 7.10 15.88 -19.73
C GLY A 12 6.24 14.71 -20.21
N MET A 13 6.86 13.56 -20.49
CA MET A 13 6.21 12.37 -21.00
C MET A 13 5.71 11.52 -19.83
N SER A 14 4.51 10.95 -19.94
CA SER A 14 4.02 10.01 -18.93
C SER A 14 4.95 8.82 -18.83
N LEU A 15 5.43 8.51 -17.62
CA LEU A 15 6.27 7.34 -17.36
C LEU A 15 5.56 6.06 -17.86
N PRO A 16 6.25 5.18 -18.61
CA PRO A 16 5.73 3.87 -18.96
C PRO A 16 5.26 3.09 -17.72
N PRO A 17 4.27 2.18 -17.81
CA PRO A 17 3.71 1.48 -16.66
C PRO A 17 4.76 0.80 -15.76
N ASP A 18 5.74 0.12 -16.35
CA ASP A 18 6.81 -0.56 -15.60
C ASP A 18 7.74 0.41 -14.89
N VAL A 19 8.02 1.56 -15.51
CA VAL A 19 8.83 2.63 -14.91
C VAL A 19 8.08 3.29 -13.75
N ARG A 20 6.77 3.54 -13.88
CA ARG A 20 5.95 4.05 -12.76
C ARG A 20 6.00 3.12 -11.56
N LYS A 21 5.89 1.82 -11.79
CA LYS A 21 5.96 0.81 -10.73
C LYS A 21 7.34 0.83 -10.06
N HIS A 22 8.41 0.87 -10.84
CA HIS A 22 9.78 0.90 -10.32
C HIS A 22 10.04 2.16 -9.48
N VAL A 23 9.69 3.34 -10.01
CA VAL A 23 9.81 4.63 -9.30
C VAL A 23 8.95 4.65 -8.03
N ALA A 24 7.72 4.13 -8.08
CA ALA A 24 6.85 4.08 -6.90
C ALA A 24 7.43 3.22 -5.77
N LEU A 25 8.01 2.06 -6.10
CA LEU A 25 8.69 1.21 -5.12
C LEU A 25 9.92 1.90 -4.52
N ARG A 26 10.74 2.53 -5.38
CA ARG A 26 11.93 3.26 -4.92
C ARG A 26 11.57 4.46 -4.03
N LEU A 27 10.50 5.18 -4.37
CA LEU A 27 10.00 6.27 -3.54
C LEU A 27 9.51 5.75 -2.20
N LEU A 28 8.76 4.64 -2.17
CA LEU A 28 8.32 4.00 -0.94
C LEU A 28 9.51 3.60 -0.06
N GLU A 29 10.56 3.03 -0.65
CA GLU A 29 11.80 2.65 0.05
C GLU A 29 12.60 3.85 0.56
N SER A 30 12.49 5.02 -0.10
CA SER A 30 13.16 6.26 0.32
C SER A 30 12.42 7.03 1.41
N VAL A 31 11.16 6.69 1.68
CA VAL A 31 10.40 7.29 2.78
C VAL A 31 10.88 6.66 4.07
N ASP A 32 11.87 7.30 4.70
CA ASP A 32 12.10 7.09 6.13
C ASP A 32 10.87 7.62 6.86
N PRO A 33 10.13 6.77 7.60
CA PRO A 33 9.01 7.24 8.38
C PRO A 33 9.54 8.25 9.40
N ASP A 34 9.01 9.47 9.34
CA ASP A 34 9.37 10.47 10.34
C ASP A 34 8.88 10.04 11.74
N GLU A 35 9.43 10.69 12.77
CA GLU A 35 9.10 10.38 14.16
C GLU A 35 7.59 10.48 14.43
N ALA A 36 6.89 11.39 13.76
CA ALA A 36 5.45 11.56 13.90
C ALA A 36 4.67 10.35 13.33
N PHE A 37 5.06 9.83 12.17
CA PHE A 37 4.52 8.59 11.63
C PHE A 37 4.78 7.42 12.58
N GLY A 38 6.01 7.31 13.09
CA GLY A 38 6.37 6.24 14.03
C GLY A 38 5.49 6.23 15.28
N GLN A 39 5.27 7.40 15.89
CA GLN A 39 4.41 7.54 17.07
C GLN A 39 2.93 7.25 16.74
N ALA A 40 2.43 7.72 15.59
CA ALA A 40 1.06 7.47 15.17
C ALA A 40 0.81 5.97 14.88
N ALA A 41 1.76 5.32 14.20
CA ALA A 41 1.72 3.90 13.91
C ALA A 41 1.75 3.06 15.20
N GLU A 42 2.62 3.41 16.16
CA GLU A 42 2.69 2.72 17.45
C GLU A 42 1.38 2.85 18.24
N ALA A 43 0.79 4.05 18.27
CA ALA A 43 -0.51 4.27 18.92
C ALA A 43 -1.60 3.39 18.28
N TRP A 44 -1.69 3.40 16.95
CA TRP A 44 -2.65 2.58 16.20
C TRP A 44 -2.46 1.09 16.43
N LEU A 45 -1.21 0.60 16.43
CA LEU A 45 -0.90 -0.81 16.69
C LEU A 45 -1.39 -1.24 18.07
N ARG A 46 -1.15 -0.41 19.09
CA ARG A 46 -1.55 -0.72 20.48
C ARG A 46 -3.05 -0.68 20.71
N THR A 47 -3.76 0.24 20.06
CA THR A 47 -5.19 0.45 20.35
C THR A 47 -6.10 -0.32 19.41
N GLU A 48 -5.80 -0.32 18.12
CA GLU A 48 -6.69 -0.89 17.10
C GLU A 48 -6.24 -2.27 16.65
N ALA A 49 -4.97 -2.42 16.25
CA ALA A 49 -4.49 -3.69 15.71
C ALA A 49 -4.50 -4.80 16.77
N ALA A 50 -4.03 -4.50 17.99
CA ALA A 50 -4.07 -5.44 19.10
C ALA A 50 -5.52 -5.88 19.42
N ALA A 51 -6.45 -4.92 19.52
CA ALA A 51 -7.85 -5.22 19.79
C ALA A 51 -8.49 -6.08 18.69
N ALA A 52 -8.21 -5.79 17.42
CA ALA A 52 -8.69 -6.58 16.29
C ALA A 52 -8.14 -8.02 16.31
N TYR A 53 -6.86 -8.17 16.63
CA TYR A 53 -6.20 -9.47 16.75
C TYR A 53 -6.77 -10.29 17.90
N ASP A 54 -6.91 -9.69 19.09
CA ASP A 54 -7.49 -10.37 20.26
C ASP A 54 -8.91 -10.83 19.98
N ALA A 55 -9.69 -10.02 19.28
CA ALA A 55 -11.05 -10.38 18.92
C ALA A 55 -11.13 -11.50 17.86
N LEU A 56 -10.17 -11.57 16.94
CA LEU A 56 -10.01 -12.70 16.02
C LEU A 56 -9.55 -13.97 16.76
N LYS A 57 -8.69 -13.83 17.76
CA LYS A 57 -8.26 -14.97 18.60
C LYS A 57 -9.39 -15.52 19.45
N ALA A 58 -10.23 -14.64 20.00
CA ALA A 58 -11.41 -15.02 20.76
C ALA A 58 -12.48 -15.69 19.87
N ASP A 59 -12.62 -15.24 18.62
CA ASP A 59 -13.57 -15.79 17.66
C ASP A 59 -12.95 -15.96 16.26
N PRO A 60 -12.38 -17.15 15.96
CA PRO A 60 -11.79 -17.44 14.67
C PRO A 60 -12.75 -17.42 13.50
N SER A 61 -14.07 -17.52 13.74
CA SER A 61 -15.08 -17.47 12.66
C SER A 61 -15.16 -16.09 11.99
N ARG A 62 -14.57 -15.07 12.61
CA ARG A 62 -14.44 -13.71 12.07
C ARG A 62 -13.37 -13.57 11.00
N ALA A 63 -12.56 -14.60 10.77
CA ALA A 63 -11.57 -14.59 9.70
C ALA A 63 -12.26 -14.42 8.34
N ILE A 64 -11.68 -13.56 7.50
CA ILE A 64 -12.15 -13.37 6.12
C ILE A 64 -11.23 -14.21 5.21
N PRO A 65 -11.79 -15.08 4.34
CA PRO A 65 -11.03 -15.80 3.34
C PRO A 65 -10.24 -14.85 2.41
N VAL A 66 -9.08 -15.28 1.95
CA VAL A 66 -8.18 -14.42 1.16
C VAL A 66 -8.78 -14.08 -0.21
N GLU A 67 -9.55 -15.00 -0.78
CA GLU A 67 -10.33 -14.81 -2.00
C GLU A 67 -11.35 -13.68 -1.86
N ASP A 68 -12.12 -13.65 -0.78
CA ASP A 68 -13.12 -12.61 -0.51
C ASP A 68 -12.48 -11.23 -0.36
N VAL A 69 -11.28 -11.19 0.25
CA VAL A 69 -10.49 -9.95 0.35
C VAL A 69 -10.12 -9.47 -1.06
N ARG A 70 -9.55 -10.34 -1.90
CA ARG A 70 -9.15 -9.98 -3.27
C ARG A 70 -10.32 -9.48 -4.10
N ASP A 71 -11.42 -10.23 -4.13
CA ASP A 71 -12.61 -9.89 -4.89
C ASP A 71 -13.16 -8.52 -4.47
N ARG A 72 -13.18 -8.23 -3.17
CA ARG A 72 -13.60 -6.93 -2.65
C ARG A 72 -12.67 -5.79 -3.06
N PHE A 73 -11.36 -6.03 -3.07
CA PHE A 73 -10.39 -5.03 -3.53
C PHE A 73 -10.52 -4.77 -5.03
N GLU A 74 -10.67 -5.81 -5.85
CA GLU A 74 -10.89 -5.69 -7.30
C GLU A 74 -12.16 -4.90 -7.60
N ALA A 75 -13.28 -5.24 -6.95
CA ALA A 75 -14.53 -4.51 -7.09
C ALA A 75 -14.39 -3.02 -6.70
N LYS A 76 -13.69 -2.73 -5.60
CA LYS A 76 -13.43 -1.34 -5.16
C LYS A 76 -12.58 -0.57 -6.18
N TRP A 77 -11.60 -1.21 -6.79
CA TRP A 77 -10.76 -0.60 -7.81
C TRP A 77 -11.51 -0.37 -9.12
N ALA A 78 -12.32 -1.33 -9.57
CA ALA A 78 -13.16 -1.19 -10.76
C ALA A 78 -14.20 -0.06 -10.60
N ALA A 79 -14.71 0.17 -9.39
CA ALA A 79 -15.63 1.28 -9.11
C ALA A 79 -14.96 2.67 -9.10
N ARG A 80 -13.62 2.73 -9.14
CA ARG A 80 -12.86 3.98 -9.14
C ARG A 80 -12.50 4.47 -10.55
N SER A 81 -12.54 3.57 -11.54
CA SER A 81 -12.36 3.86 -12.97
C SER A 81 -13.65 4.28 -13.65
#